data_AF-A0A2E0YDI8-F1
#
_entry.id   AF-A0A2E0YDI8-F1
#
_cell.length_a   1.000
_cell.length_b   1.000
_cell.length_c   1.000
_cell.angle_alpha   90.00
_cell.angle_beta   90.00
_cell.angle_gamma   90.00
#
_symmetry.space_group_name_H-M   'P 1'
#
loop_
_entity.id
_entity.type
_entity.pdbx_description
1 polymer ?
#
loop_
_entity_poly.entity_id
_entity_poly.type
_entity_poly.pdbx_seq_one_letter_code
_entity_poly.pdbx_strand_id
1 'polypeptide(L)' 'MWKILLRIESKHAEVYASSLTPEEEVILNDQVAEIILEEPRAKDLRAMWNTRLRSLVVSQSVIEVMDS' A
#
# COMPACT_ATOMS: atom_id res chain seq x y z
N MET A 1 -0.35 20.30 -6.15
CA MET A 1 0.16 18.92 -6.16
C MET A 1 -0.53 18.21 -5.01
N TRP A 2 -1.19 17.09 -5.28
CA TRP A 2 -1.90 16.34 -4.25
C TRP A 2 -1.00 15.22 -3.74
N LYS A 3 -1.08 14.95 -2.44
CA LYS A 3 -0.29 13.94 -1.75
C LYS A 3 -1.17 13.15 -0.81
N ILE A 4 -1.03 11.83 -0.81
CA ILE A 4 -1.67 10.94 0.16
C ILE A 4 -0.62 9.93 0.64
N LEU A 5 -0.70 9.62 1.93
CA LEU A 5 0.11 8.63 2.62
C LEU A 5 -0.79 7.46 3.02
N LEU A 6 -0.38 6.24 2.71
CA LEU A 6 -0.88 5.03 3.38
C LEU A 6 0.21 4.54 4.33
N ARG A 7 -0.17 4.35 5.59
CA ARG A 7 0.66 3.75 6.61
C ARG A 7 0.03 2.44 7.05
N ILE A 8 0.80 1.35 6.94
CA ILE A 8 0.38 -0.01 7.28
C ILE A 8 1.19 -0.45 8.48
N GLU A 9 0.52 -0.80 9.57
CA GLU A 9 1.16 -1.34 10.77
C GLU A 9 0.77 -2.82 10.93
N SER A 10 1.72 -3.71 10.69
CA SER A 10 1.50 -5.16 10.69
C SER A 10 2.82 -5.94 10.75
N LYS A 11 2.80 -7.15 11.33
CA LYS A 11 3.91 -8.12 11.21
C LYS A 11 4.25 -8.49 9.76
N HIS A 12 3.33 -8.25 8.82
CA HIS A 12 3.48 -8.53 7.39
C HIS A 12 3.59 -7.25 6.54
N ALA A 13 4.00 -6.13 7.15
CA ALA A 13 4.02 -4.81 6.49
C ALA A 13 4.78 -4.79 5.15
N GLU A 14 5.92 -5.47 5.07
CA GLU A 14 6.71 -5.62 3.83
C GLU A 14 5.94 -6.33 2.72
N VAL A 15 5.23 -7.41 3.06
CA VAL A 15 4.42 -8.18 2.10
C VAL A 15 3.28 -7.32 1.56
N TYR A 16 2.60 -6.59 2.46
CA TYR A 16 1.55 -5.66 2.06
C TYR A 16 2.08 -4.57 1.14
N ALA A 17 3.18 -3.91 1.49
CA ALA A 17 3.76 -2.86 0.67
C ALA A 17 4.19 -3.36 -0.72
N SER A 18 4.85 -4.51 -0.78
CA SER A 18 5.30 -5.13 -2.03
C SER A 18 4.13 -5.45 -2.98
N SER A 19 2.96 -5.79 -2.43
CA SER A 19 1.77 -6.05 -3.23
C SER A 19 1.06 -4.79 -3.77
N LEU A 20 1.40 -3.62 -3.24
CA LEU A 20 0.75 -2.35 -3.57
C LEU A 20 1.53 -1.54 -4.58
N THR A 21 2.85 -1.69 -4.59
CA THR A 21 3.74 -0.80 -5.32
C THR A 21 5.01 -1.54 -5.74
N PRO A 22 5.24 -1.74 -7.04
CA PRO A 22 6.53 -2.24 -7.52
C PRO A 22 7.59 -1.15 -7.78
N GLU A 23 7.21 0.13 -7.87
CA GLU A 23 8.09 1.20 -8.43
C GLU A 23 8.16 2.52 -7.63
N GLU A 24 7.53 2.65 -6.46
CA GLU A 24 7.51 3.92 -5.69
C GLU A 24 8.27 3.80 -4.36
N GLU A 25 8.55 4.94 -3.74
CA GLU A 25 9.29 5.05 -2.49
C GLU A 25 8.49 4.44 -1.34
N VAL A 26 8.90 3.25 -0.89
CA VAL A 26 8.36 2.57 0.28
C VAL A 26 9.34 2.75 1.44
N ILE A 27 8.89 3.33 2.53
CA ILE A 27 9.66 3.38 3.77
C ILE A 27 9.24 2.18 4.62
N LEU A 28 10.16 1.24 4.84
CA LEU A 28 9.96 0.06 5.67
C LEU A 28 10.71 0.21 7.01
N ASN A 29 10.03 -0.13 8.10
CA ASN A 29 10.62 -0.25 9.43
C ASN A 29 9.90 -1.38 10.18
N ASP A 30 10.54 -2.54 10.32
CA ASP A 30 10.06 -3.80 10.93
C ASP A 30 8.57 -4.13 10.70
N GLN A 31 7.66 -3.46 11.40
CA GLN A 31 6.22 -3.67 11.35
C GLN A 31 5.44 -2.53 10.71
N VAL A 32 6.12 -1.57 10.09
CA VAL A 32 5.53 -0.38 9.48
C VAL A 32 5.98 -0.28 8.04
N ALA A 33 5.02 -0.07 7.15
CA ALA A 33 5.25 0.32 5.78
C ALA A 33 4.51 1.60 5.44
N GLU A 34 5.20 2.54 4.81
CA GLU A 34 4.63 3.79 4.35
C GLU A 34 4.75 3.90 2.83
N ILE A 35 3.63 4.20 2.17
CA ILE A 35 3.53 4.43 0.72
C ILE A 35 3.04 5.84 0.50
N ILE A 36 3.83 6.62 -0.22
CA ILE A 36 3.52 8.01 -0.55
C ILE A 36 3.20 8.11 -2.04
N LEU A 37 2.01 8.64 -2.35
CA LEU A 37 1.63 8.97 -3.72
C LEU A 37 1.52 10.48 -3.89
N GLU A 38 2.16 10.99 -4.93
CA GLU A 38 2.08 12.39 -5.34
C GLU A 38 1.60 12.47 -6.78
N GLU A 39 0.56 13.26 -7.03
CA GLU A 39 -0.02 13.42 -8.36
C GLU A 39 -0.65 14.83 -8.50
N PRO A 40 -0.35 15.57 -9.58
CA PRO A 40 -0.95 16.87 -9.86
C PRO A 40 -2.49 16.90 -9.87
N ARG A 41 -3.15 15.82 -10.31
CA ARG A 41 -4.60 15.76 -10.49
C ARG A 41 -5.27 14.87 -9.45
N ALA A 42 -6.11 15.45 -8.59
CA ALA A 42 -6.84 14.71 -7.55
C ALA A 42 -7.62 13.49 -8.06
N LYS A 43 -8.20 13.57 -9.27
CA LYS A 43 -8.94 12.45 -9.88
C LYS A 43 -8.03 11.25 -10.20
N ASP A 44 -6.79 11.52 -10.59
CA ASP A 44 -5.81 10.51 -11.01
C ASP A 44 -5.17 9.92 -9.75
N LEU A 45 -4.87 10.74 -8.74
CA LEU A 45 -4.47 10.29 -7.41
C LEU A 45 -5.50 9.33 -6.79
N ARG A 46 -6.78 9.67 -6.87
CA ARG A 46 -7.88 8.80 -6.39
C ARG A 46 -7.94 7.48 -7.16
N ALA A 47 -7.73 7.51 -8.48
CA ALA A 47 -7.72 6.30 -9.29
C ALA A 47 -6.54 5.39 -8.90
N MET A 48 -5.34 5.96 -8.73
CA MET A 48 -4.15 5.25 -8.25
C MET A 48 -4.38 4.62 -6.86
N TRP A 49 -5.02 5.34 -5.94
CA TRP A 49 -5.34 4.81 -4.62
C TRP A 49 -6.36 3.70 -4.62
N ASN A 50 -7.43 3.84 -5.41
CA ASN A 50 -8.45 2.80 -5.50
C ASN A 50 -7.90 1.48 -6.04
N THR A 51 -6.92 1.52 -6.95
CA THR A 51 -6.25 0.31 -7.43
C THR A 51 -5.45 -0.35 -6.30
N ARG A 52 -4.68 0.43 -5.55
CA ARG A 52 -3.87 -0.08 -4.43
C ARG A 52 -4.73 -0.64 -3.31
N LEU A 53 -5.77 0.09 -2.86
CA LEU A 53 -6.66 -0.41 -1.81
C LEU A 53 -7.33 -1.74 -2.19
N ARG A 54 -7.65 -1.97 -3.47
CA ARG A 54 -8.14 -3.28 -3.91
C ARG A 54 -7.07 -4.37 -3.82
N SER A 55 -5.82 -4.06 -4.19
CA SER A 55 -4.70 -4.99 -4.03
C SER A 55 -4.47 -5.35 -2.55
N LEU A 56 -4.54 -4.37 -1.65
CA LEU A 56 -4.34 -4.57 -0.21
C LEU A 56 -5.35 -5.57 0.36
N VAL A 57 -6.62 -5.43 0.00
CA VAL A 57 -7.69 -6.35 0.43
C VAL A 57 -7.41 -7.77 -0.04
N VAL A 58 -6.94 -7.96 -1.28
CA VAL A 58 -6.60 -9.28 -1.82
C VAL A 58 -5.40 -9.87 -1.07
N SER A 59 -4.33 -9.10 -0.88
CA SER A 59 -3.14 -9.52 -0.14
C SER A 59 -3.46 -9.94 1.29
N GLN A 60 -4.37 -9.22 1.94
CA GLN A 60 -4.83 -9.57 3.29
C GLN A 60 -5.47 -10.95 3.31
N SER A 61 -6.39 -11.24 2.39
CA SER A 61 -7.04 -12.55 2.32
C SER A 61 -6.04 -13.68 2.07
N VAL A 62 -5.00 -13.46 1.27
CA VAL A 62 -3.95 -14.46 1.03
C VAL A 62 -3.15 -14.72 2.30
N ILE A 63 -2.72 -13.66 2.99
CA ILE A 63 -1.95 -13.77 4.23
C ILE A 63 -2.76 -14.47 5.33
N GLU A 64 -4.05 -14.16 5.47
CA GLU A 64 -4.93 -14.81 6.44
C GLU A 64 -5.03 -16.33 6.23
N VAL A 65 -5.02 -16.80 4.97
CA VAL A 65 -5.01 -18.22 4.63
C VAL A 65 -3.63 -18.87 4.87
N MET A 66 -2.54 -18.12 4.70
CA MET A 66 -1.19 -18.66 4.97
C MET A 66 -0.90 -18.80 6.47
N ASP A 67 -1.52 -17.96 7.30
CA ASP A 67 -1.35 -17.95 8.76
C ASP A 67 -2.32 -18.92 9.50
N SER A 68 -3.27 -19.53 8.79
CA SER A 68 -4.26 -20.49 9.32
C SER A 68 -3.84 -21.95 9.19
#